data_AF-A0A520IRE9-F1
#
_entry.id   AF-A0A520IRE9-F1
#
_cell.length_a   1.000
_cell.length_b   1.000
_cell.length_c   1.000
_cell.angle_alpha   90.00
_cell.angle_beta   90.00
_cell.angle_gamma   90.00
#
_symmetry.space_group_name_H-M   'P 1'
#
loop_
_entity.id
_entity.type
_entity.pdbx_description
1 polymer ?
#
loop_
_entity_poly.entity_id
_entity_poly.type
_entity_poly.pdbx_seq_one_letter_code
_entity_poly.pdbx_strand_id
1 'polypeptide(L)'
;MPCLPFRRLLATVASLLAITPAQAERITLTTGWSFRAGDVAGAQAESFDDRSWRKVSAPHDWSIEDGADGKPRFDPKTPGGADSGYLPGVFGSKRGLPSAPSSIDQSCGAET
;
A
#
# COMPACT_ATOMS: atom_id res chain seq x y z
N MET A 1 69.75 -26.86 -10.06
CA MET A 1 68.40 -26.65 -10.64
C MET A 1 67.57 -25.86 -9.64
N PRO A 2 67.28 -24.57 -9.90
CA PRO A 2 66.54 -23.72 -8.97
C PRO A 2 65.03 -24.01 -9.03
N CYS A 3 64.41 -23.98 -7.85
CA CYS A 3 62.99 -24.16 -7.61
C CYS A 3 62.22 -22.92 -8.11
N LEU A 4 61.33 -23.06 -9.09
CA LEU A 4 60.48 -21.96 -9.57
C LEU A 4 59.41 -21.62 -8.51
N PRO A 5 59.21 -20.33 -8.16
CA PRO A 5 58.28 -19.94 -7.10
C PRO A 5 56.83 -20.03 -7.60
N PHE A 6 56.02 -20.84 -6.92
CA PHE A 6 54.56 -21.00 -7.04
C PHE A 6 53.75 -19.71 -6.79
N ARG A 7 54.39 -18.55 -6.82
CA ARG A 7 53.86 -17.27 -6.35
C ARG A 7 53.36 -16.40 -7.50
N ARG A 8 52.61 -16.94 -8.46
CA ARG A 8 51.89 -16.12 -9.47
C ARG A 8 50.57 -16.71 -9.98
N LEU A 9 49.84 -17.48 -9.15
CA LEU A 9 48.50 -17.95 -9.54
C LEU A 9 47.42 -17.69 -8.47
N LEU A 10 47.50 -16.57 -7.75
CA LEU A 10 46.53 -16.20 -6.71
C LEU A 10 45.97 -14.78 -6.87
N ALA A 11 46.10 -14.16 -8.05
CA ALA A 11 45.74 -12.75 -8.26
C ALA A 11 44.61 -12.50 -9.28
N THR A 12 43.88 -13.52 -9.75
CA THR A 12 42.78 -13.33 -10.73
C THR A 12 41.40 -13.81 -10.26
N VAL A 13 41.27 -14.49 -9.12
CA VAL A 13 39.97 -15.02 -8.64
C VAL A 13 39.16 -13.99 -7.85
N ALA A 14 39.79 -12.90 -7.40
CA ALA A 14 39.16 -11.93 -6.48
C ALA A 14 38.28 -10.84 -7.14
N SER A 15 38.13 -10.82 -8.47
CA SER A 15 37.36 -9.78 -9.18
C SER A 15 35.92 -10.15 -9.56
N LEU A 16 35.40 -11.31 -9.14
CA LEU A 16 33.96 -11.59 -9.19
C LEU A 16 33.29 -11.17 -7.87
N LEU A 17 33.38 -9.89 -7.51
CA LEU A 17 32.37 -9.33 -6.61
C LEU A 17 31.10 -9.19 -7.44
N ALA A 18 30.24 -10.21 -7.36
CA ALA A 18 28.98 -10.27 -8.05
C ALA A 18 28.16 -8.99 -7.77
N ILE A 19 27.83 -8.27 -8.84
CA ILE A 19 26.83 -7.20 -8.80
C ILE A 19 25.49 -7.91 -8.59
N THR A 20 25.04 -8.04 -7.35
CA THR A 20 23.69 -8.54 -7.07
C THR A 20 22.69 -7.43 -7.38
N PRO A 21 21.71 -7.65 -8.26
CA PRO A 21 20.65 -6.67 -8.44
C PRO A 21 19.88 -6.54 -7.12
N ALA A 22 19.66 -5.31 -6.67
CA ALA A 22 18.75 -5.06 -5.56
C ALA A 22 17.34 -5.49 -5.98
N GLN A 23 16.85 -6.58 -5.42
CA GLN A 23 15.48 -7.03 -5.64
C GLN A 23 14.57 -6.31 -4.64
N ALA A 24 13.71 -5.42 -5.14
CA ALA A 24 12.67 -4.82 -4.33
C ALA A 24 11.52 -5.81 -4.16
N GLU A 25 11.07 -6.02 -2.92
CA GLU A 25 9.83 -6.73 -2.65
C GLU A 25 8.64 -5.85 -3.03
N ARG A 26 7.67 -6.43 -3.76
CA ARG A 26 6.42 -5.76 -4.08
C ARG A 26 5.30 -6.40 -3.28
N ILE A 27 4.68 -5.61 -2.41
CA ILE A 27 3.51 -6.01 -1.64
C ILE A 27 2.27 -5.28 -2.15
N THR A 28 1.15 -5.98 -2.20
CA THR A 28 -0.15 -5.42 -2.59
C THR A 28 -0.85 -4.87 -1.36
N LEU A 29 -1.17 -3.58 -1.39
CA LEU A 29 -1.81 -2.86 -0.28
C LEU A 29 -3.27 -2.53 -0.59
N THR A 30 -4.00 -3.45 -1.22
CA THR A 30 -5.39 -3.22 -1.63
C THR A 30 -6.38 -3.56 -0.52
N THR A 31 -6.02 -4.36 0.48
CA THR A 31 -6.94 -4.83 1.52
C THR A 31 -6.52 -4.35 2.91
N GLY A 32 -7.39 -4.54 3.91
CA GLY A 32 -7.09 -4.26 5.32
C GLY A 32 -7.32 -2.81 5.75
N TRP A 33 -7.82 -1.95 4.88
CA TRP A 33 -8.08 -0.55 5.19
C TRP A 33 -9.34 -0.37 6.05
N SER A 34 -9.28 0.57 6.99
CA SER A 34 -10.43 1.09 7.74
C SER A 34 -10.81 2.46 7.18
N PHE A 35 -12.10 2.71 6.96
CA PHE A 35 -12.60 3.97 6.43
C PHE A 35 -13.80 4.50 7.21
N ARG A 36 -13.80 5.81 7.43
CA ARG A 36 -14.92 6.59 7.93
C ARG A 36 -14.93 7.94 7.22
N ALA A 37 -16.11 8.37 6.79
CA ALA A 37 -16.31 9.66 6.17
C ALA A 37 -16.25 10.80 7.19
N GLY A 38 -15.66 11.93 6.78
CA GLY A 38 -15.51 13.13 7.60
C GLY A 38 -14.25 13.15 8.47
N ASP A 39 -14.05 14.27 9.14
CA ASP A 39 -12.88 14.50 9.98
C ASP A 39 -13.04 13.88 11.36
N VAL A 40 -11.98 13.23 11.83
CA VAL A 40 -11.92 12.61 13.16
C VAL A 40 -10.64 13.04 13.85
N ALA A 41 -10.76 13.88 14.87
CA ALA A 41 -9.61 14.36 15.63
C ALA A 41 -8.84 13.21 16.30
N GLY A 42 -7.52 13.23 16.20
CA GLY A 42 -6.67 12.18 16.78
C GLY A 42 -6.59 10.89 15.95
N ALA A 43 -7.28 10.82 14.81
CA ALA A 43 -7.24 9.67 13.89
C ALA A 43 -5.90 9.53 13.14
N GLN A 44 -4.87 10.29 13.51
CA GLN A 44 -3.47 10.08 13.12
C GLN A 44 -2.66 9.26 14.17
N ALA A 45 -3.10 9.18 15.43
CA ALA A 45 -2.33 8.56 16.51
C ALA A 45 -2.41 7.02 16.44
N GLU A 46 -1.28 6.31 16.45
CA GLU A 46 -1.22 4.82 16.30
C GLU A 46 -2.15 4.05 17.25
N SER A 47 -2.39 4.59 18.45
CA SER A 47 -3.24 3.98 19.49
C SER A 47 -4.75 4.27 19.34
N PHE A 48 -5.17 4.98 18.29
CA PHE A 48 -6.58 5.31 18.07
C PHE A 48 -7.43 4.05 17.83
N ASP A 49 -8.61 3.99 18.44
CA ASP A 49 -9.56 2.90 18.23
C ASP A 49 -10.40 3.13 16.97
N ASP A 50 -10.08 2.39 15.90
CA ASP A 50 -10.79 2.39 14.63
C ASP A 50 -11.76 1.21 14.45
N ARG A 51 -12.04 0.43 15.51
CA ARG A 51 -12.85 -0.81 15.39
C ARG A 51 -14.27 -0.59 14.87
N SER A 52 -14.81 0.61 15.05
CA SER A 52 -16.13 1.01 14.53
C SER A 52 -16.11 1.44 13.06
N TRP A 53 -14.94 1.58 12.46
CA TRP A 53 -14.79 2.02 11.07
C TRP A 53 -15.05 0.85 10.13
N ARG A 54 -15.57 1.17 8.95
CA ARG A 54 -15.90 0.17 7.96
C ARG A 54 -14.64 -0.32 7.26
N LYS A 55 -14.54 -1.63 7.02
CA LYS A 55 -13.43 -2.19 6.24
C LYS A 55 -13.67 -1.97 4.75
N VAL A 56 -12.64 -1.53 4.03
CA VAL A 56 -12.68 -1.27 2.58
C VAL A 56 -11.43 -1.81 1.90
N SER A 57 -11.50 -1.94 0.58
CA SER A 57 -10.37 -2.28 -0.28
C SER A 57 -10.07 -1.16 -1.26
N ALA A 58 -8.80 -0.84 -1.48
CA ALA A 58 -8.35 0.14 -2.46
C ALA A 58 -8.28 -0.46 -3.89
N PRO A 59 -8.52 0.34 -4.95
CA PRO A 59 -8.96 1.73 -4.90
C PRO A 59 -10.43 1.84 -4.44
N HIS A 60 -10.73 2.86 -3.64
CA HIS A 60 -12.06 3.12 -3.12
C HIS A 60 -12.40 4.59 -3.24
N ASP A 61 -13.55 4.89 -3.84
CA ASP A 61 -14.10 6.23 -3.93
C ASP A 61 -15.35 6.33 -3.05
N TRP A 62 -15.22 7.09 -1.96
CA TRP A 62 -16.33 7.34 -1.04
C TRP A 62 -17.39 8.25 -1.66
N SER A 63 -17.01 9.14 -2.59
CA SER A 63 -17.91 10.17 -3.11
C SER A 63 -19.10 9.60 -3.89
N ILE A 64 -18.99 8.37 -4.38
CA ILE A 64 -20.04 7.67 -5.13
C ILE A 64 -20.87 6.72 -4.27
N GLU A 65 -20.53 6.51 -2.99
CA GLU A 65 -21.29 5.63 -2.11
C GLU A 65 -22.67 6.22 -1.81
N ASP A 66 -23.66 5.35 -1.56
CA ASP A 66 -24.93 5.78 -1.01
C ASP A 66 -24.76 6.38 0.39
N GLY A 67 -25.65 7.29 0.75
CA GLY A 67 -25.80 7.85 2.09
C GLY A 67 -26.19 6.79 3.11
N ALA A 68 -26.12 7.17 4.38
CA ALA A 68 -26.48 6.28 5.50
C ALA A 68 -27.95 5.79 5.44
N ASP A 69 -28.80 6.48 4.69
CA ASP A 69 -30.20 6.13 4.42
C ASP A 69 -30.38 5.24 3.18
N GLY A 70 -29.29 4.81 2.53
CA GLY A 70 -29.29 3.95 1.35
C GLY A 70 -29.65 4.70 0.05
N LYS A 71 -29.53 6.03 0.03
CA LYS A 71 -29.82 6.85 -1.15
C LYS A 71 -28.56 7.45 -1.75
N PRO A 72 -28.50 7.65 -3.08
CA PRO A 72 -27.41 8.39 -3.68
C PRO A 72 -27.30 9.79 -3.10
N ARG A 73 -26.06 10.19 -2.82
CA ARG A 73 -25.67 11.42 -2.12
C ARG A 73 -25.59 12.66 -3.03
N PHE A 74 -26.44 12.73 -4.05
CA PHE A 74 -26.50 13.88 -4.95
C PHE A 74 -27.18 15.07 -4.27
N ASP A 75 -26.43 16.15 -4.03
CA ASP A 75 -26.96 17.39 -3.44
C ASP A 75 -26.69 18.59 -4.37
N PRO A 76 -27.75 19.24 -4.90
CA PRO A 76 -27.64 20.47 -5.69
C PRO A 76 -26.92 21.63 -4.98
N LYS A 77 -26.85 21.61 -3.64
CA LYS A 77 -26.22 22.64 -2.82
C LYS A 77 -24.73 22.38 -2.56
N THR A 78 -24.18 21.28 -3.09
CA THR A 78 -22.76 20.98 -2.95
C THR A 78 -21.92 22.09 -3.58
N PRO A 79 -20.82 22.56 -2.95
CA PRO A 79 -20.01 23.67 -3.48
C PRO A 79 -19.49 23.45 -4.91
N GLY A 80 -19.21 22.21 -5.30
CA GLY A 80 -18.77 21.86 -6.65
C GLY A 80 -19.89 21.81 -7.70
N GLY A 81 -21.17 21.92 -7.29
CA GLY A 81 -22.32 21.95 -8.18
C GLY A 81 -22.34 20.85 -9.24
N ALA A 82 -22.81 21.21 -10.44
CA ALA A 82 -22.88 20.31 -11.59
C ALA A 82 -21.50 19.78 -12.02
N ASP A 83 -20.43 20.57 -11.88
CA ASP A 83 -19.08 20.20 -12.27
C ASP A 83 -18.52 19.03 -11.42
N SER A 84 -19.02 18.89 -10.19
CA SER A 84 -18.74 17.74 -9.31
C SER A 84 -19.72 16.57 -9.45
N GLY A 85 -20.68 16.65 -10.37
CA GLY A 85 -21.78 15.71 -10.45
C GLY A 85 -22.71 15.76 -9.22
N TYR A 86 -22.73 16.90 -8.50
CA TYR A 86 -23.45 17.08 -7.23
C TYR A 86 -22.98 16.15 -6.10
N LEU A 87 -21.75 15.64 -6.18
CA LEU A 87 -21.17 14.76 -5.17
C LEU A 87 -20.34 15.55 -4.15
N PRO A 88 -20.46 15.26 -2.85
CA PRO A 88 -19.61 15.89 -1.84
C PRO A 88 -18.13 15.56 -2.08
N GLY A 89 -17.29 16.60 -2.08
CA GLY A 89 -15.85 16.48 -2.32
C GLY A 89 -15.08 15.78 -1.20
N VAL A 90 -13.87 15.34 -1.52
CA VAL A 90 -12.96 14.58 -0.65
C VAL A 90 -12.39 15.41 0.50
N PHE A 91 -13.14 15.52 1.60
CA PHE A 91 -12.59 15.76 2.94
C PHE A 91 -12.78 14.48 3.75
N GLY A 92 -11.88 13.51 3.55
CA GLY A 92 -11.91 12.22 4.23
C GLY A 92 -10.50 11.83 4.67
N SER A 93 -10.31 11.66 5.98
CA SER A 93 -9.04 11.18 6.55
C SER A 93 -8.80 9.73 6.11
N LYS A 94 -7.63 9.43 5.52
CA LYS A 94 -7.17 8.06 5.24
C LYS A 94 -6.10 7.67 6.25
N ARG A 95 -6.24 6.51 6.90
CA ARG A 95 -5.17 5.93 7.74
C ARG A 95 -5.13 4.40 7.63
N GLY A 96 -3.92 3.86 7.73
CA GLY A 96 -3.63 2.44 7.99
C GLY A 96 -2.83 1.76 6.89
N LEU A 97 -1.51 1.66 7.07
CA LEU A 97 -0.74 0.59 6.43
C LEU A 97 -1.35 -0.74 6.91
N PRO A 98 -1.60 -1.73 6.03
CA PRO A 98 -2.00 -3.04 6.50
C PRO A 98 -0.95 -3.54 7.50
N SER A 99 -1.40 -4.03 8.66
CA SER A 99 -0.54 -4.82 9.53
C SER A 99 0.09 -5.92 8.68
N ALA A 100 1.41 -6.07 8.75
CA ALA A 100 2.15 -7.08 7.99
C ALA A 100 1.40 -8.42 8.08
N PRO A 101 1.12 -9.11 6.96
CA PRO A 101 0.41 -10.37 7.01
C PRO A 101 1.16 -11.31 7.94
N SER A 102 0.47 -11.91 8.91
CA SER A 102 1.04 -12.87 9.87
C SER A 102 1.49 -14.20 9.21
N SER A 103 1.46 -14.27 7.88
CA SER A 103 1.94 -15.35 7.05
C SER A 103 2.02 -14.80 5.63
N ILE A 104 3.22 -14.77 5.05
CA ILE A 104 3.38 -14.64 3.61
C ILE A 104 2.70 -15.88 3.01
N ASP A 105 1.48 -15.75 2.52
CA ASP A 105 0.87 -16.79 1.71
C ASP A 105 1.65 -16.85 0.41
N GLN A 106 2.59 -17.80 0.36
CA GLN A 106 3.37 -18.14 -0.82
C GLN A 106 2.49 -18.89 -1.82
N SER A 107 1.45 -18.22 -2.34
CA SER A 107 0.84 -18.66 -3.60
C SER A 107 1.61 -18.02 -4.76
N CYS A 108 2.88 -18.43 -4.92
CA CYS A 108 3.60 -18.20 -6.18
C CYS A 108 3.00 -19.15 -7.22
N GLY A 109 2.07 -18.64 -8.03
CA GLY A 109 1.54 -19.37 -9.17
C GLY A 109 2.66 -19.62 -10.18
N ALA A 110 3.07 -20.88 -10.28
CA ALA A 110 3.79 -21.38 -11.43
C ALA A 110 2.76 -21.61 -12.54
N GLU A 111 2.66 -20.68 -13.49
CA GLU A 111 2.07 -20.98 -14.79
C GLU A 111 3.21 -21.39 -15.73
N THR A 112 3.02 -22.57 -16.32
CA THR A 112 3.88 -23.28 -17.29
C THR A 112 3.93 -22.61 -18.65
#